data_AF-A0A1Q7U5E8-F1
#
_entry.id   AF-A0A1Q7U5E8-F1
#
_cell.length_a   1.000
_cell.length_b   1.000
_cell.length_c   1.000
_cell.angle_alpha   90.00
_cell.angle_beta   90.00
_cell.angle_gamma   90.00
#
_symmetry.space_group_name_H-M   'P 1'
#
loop_
_entity.id
_entity.type
_entity.pdbx_description
1 polymer ?
#
loop_
_entity_poly.entity_id
_entity_poly.type
_entity_poly.pdbx_seq_one_letter_code
_entity_poly.pdbx_strand_id
1 'polypeptide(L)'
;MDTGTQVPPLGGLIWPILWAIVSYSRRKEEIGGWLFFYYGQLYLGSVLTVLLLLANFQPADPLYLFTIVPLSAIIIAQTVVAHRLRRTRDPAYLIPLRRILWAHLVFAIIKIAIDSKYSPIATILDGIGVIWPALWLPYFYRSVRVGHVFVRKDWMRVAEFVTD
;
A
#
# COMPACT_ATOMS: atom_id res chain seq x y z
N MET A 1 31.55 25.52 16.00
CA MET A 1 30.31 25.87 15.29
C MET A 1 30.23 24.91 14.12
N ASP A 2 29.62 23.75 14.35
CA ASP A 2 29.51 22.72 13.33
C ASP A 2 28.29 23.02 12.48
N THR A 3 28.51 23.54 11.29
CA THR A 3 27.51 23.60 10.22
C THR A 3 27.35 22.20 9.64
N GLY A 4 26.67 21.34 10.41
CA GLY A 4 26.11 20.11 9.87
C GLY A 4 25.11 20.50 8.80
N THR A 5 25.48 20.28 7.54
CA THR A 5 24.57 20.37 6.40
C THR A 5 23.39 19.46 6.66
N GLN A 6 22.26 20.03 7.08
CA GLN A 6 20.98 19.34 7.01
C GLN A 6 20.70 19.09 5.54
N VAL A 7 21.07 17.88 5.10
CA VAL A 7 20.60 17.33 3.85
C VAL A 7 19.06 17.37 3.95
N PRO A 8 18.34 18.11 3.07
CA PRO A 8 16.89 18.05 3.05
C PRO A 8 16.48 16.57 2.93
N PRO A 9 15.32 16.13 3.45
CA PRO A 9 14.95 14.73 3.40
C PRO A 9 14.76 14.29 1.94
N LEU A 10 15.85 13.87 1.31
CA LEU A 10 15.93 13.39 -0.07
C LEU A 10 15.09 12.10 -0.25
N GLY A 11 14.54 11.54 0.83
CA GLY A 11 13.74 10.32 0.82
C GLY A 11 12.29 10.46 0.36
N GLY A 12 11.71 11.67 0.28
CA GLY A 12 10.26 11.83 0.06
C GLY A 12 9.76 11.48 -1.36
N LEU A 13 10.54 11.84 -2.39
CA LEU A 13 10.15 11.65 -3.80
C LEU A 13 11.11 10.74 -4.57
N ILE A 14 12.39 10.70 -4.19
CA ILE A 14 13.39 9.86 -4.88
C ILE A 14 13.11 8.38 -4.61
N TRP A 15 12.65 8.03 -3.40
CA TRP A 15 12.33 6.66 -3.03
C TRP A 15 11.20 6.02 -3.87
N PRO A 16 10.01 6.65 -4.02
CA PRO A 16 8.97 6.12 -4.90
C PRO A 16 9.37 6.13 -6.38
N ILE A 17 10.19 7.09 -6.83
CA ILE A 17 10.69 7.13 -8.21
C ILE A 17 11.66 5.97 -8.49
N LEU A 18 12.62 5.71 -7.59
CA LEU A 18 13.56 4.58 -7.72
C LEU A 18 12.82 3.24 -7.73
N TRP A 19 11.84 3.07 -6.85
CA TRP A 19 11.03 1.86 -6.86
C TRP A 19 10.13 1.76 -8.09
N ALA A 20 9.63 2.87 -8.64
CA ALA A 20 8.92 2.89 -9.91
C ALA A 20 9.83 2.44 -11.06
N ILE A 21 11.10 2.87 -11.07
CA ILE A 21 12.12 2.45 -12.05
C ILE A 21 12.41 0.94 -11.93
N VAL A 22 12.60 0.42 -10.71
CA VAL A 22 12.82 -1.03 -10.49
C VAL A 22 11.57 -1.84 -10.87
N SER A 23 10.39 -1.31 -10.61
CA SER A 23 9.13 -1.94 -11.00
C SER A 23 8.97 -1.96 -12.52
N TYR A 24 9.41 -0.90 -13.20
CA TYR A 24 9.44 -0.82 -14.66
C TYR A 24 10.46 -1.80 -15.26
N SER A 25 11.64 -1.98 -14.67
CA SER A 25 12.61 -2.95 -15.19
C SER A 25 12.10 -4.39 -15.08
N ARG A 26 11.31 -4.71 -14.05
CA ARG A 26 10.67 -6.01 -13.88
C ARG A 26 9.35 -6.18 -14.64
N ARG A 27 8.97 -5.25 -15.52
CA ARG A 27 7.70 -5.33 -16.27
C ARG A 27 7.53 -6.60 -17.11
N LYS A 28 8.62 -7.27 -17.49
CA LYS A 28 8.57 -8.52 -18.26
C LYS A 28 8.35 -9.77 -17.39
N GLU A 29 8.31 -9.62 -16.07
CA GLU A 29 8.03 -10.72 -15.14
C GLU A 29 6.52 -10.86 -14.87
N GLU A 30 6.13 -12.07 -14.50
CA GLU A 30 4.75 -12.45 -14.13
C GLU A 30 4.18 -11.53 -13.04
N ILE A 31 4.98 -11.21 -12.03
CA ILE A 31 4.66 -10.22 -10.99
C ILE A 31 5.60 -9.04 -11.15
N GLY A 32 5.41 -8.32 -12.25
CA GLY A 32 6.19 -7.13 -12.63
C GLY A 32 5.40 -5.83 -12.65
N GLY A 33 6.08 -4.72 -12.90
CA GLY A 33 5.44 -3.41 -13.07
C GLY A 33 4.77 -2.91 -11.79
N TRP A 34 3.65 -2.21 -11.96
CA TRP A 34 2.83 -1.71 -10.86
C TRP A 34 2.39 -2.78 -9.85
N LEU A 35 2.22 -4.04 -10.28
CA LEU A 35 1.86 -5.12 -9.37
C LEU A 35 3.03 -5.46 -8.43
N PHE A 36 4.27 -5.44 -8.93
CA PHE A 36 5.47 -5.61 -8.10
C PHE A 36 5.57 -4.48 -7.08
N PHE A 37 5.36 -3.24 -7.53
CA PHE A 37 5.40 -2.06 -6.68
C PHE A 37 4.41 -2.16 -5.52
N TYR A 38 3.15 -2.55 -5.81
CA TYR A 38 2.13 -2.80 -4.81
C TYR A 38 2.60 -3.79 -3.73
N TYR A 39 3.11 -4.95 -4.16
CA TYR A 39 3.56 -5.98 -3.21
C TYR A 39 4.75 -5.51 -2.37
N GLY A 40 5.75 -4.88 -3.00
CA GLY A 40 6.92 -4.36 -2.30
C GLY A 40 6.55 -3.35 -1.22
N GLN A 41 5.73 -2.37 -1.59
CA GLN A 41 5.24 -1.36 -0.66
C GLN A 41 4.31 -1.93 0.41
N LEU A 42 3.48 -2.93 0.11
CA LEU A 42 2.62 -3.59 1.10
C LEU A 42 3.44 -4.37 2.15
N TYR A 43 4.47 -5.10 1.73
CA TYR A 43 5.34 -5.82 2.67
C TYR A 43 6.19 -4.88 3.52
N LEU A 44 6.80 -3.85 2.92
CA LEU A 44 7.54 -2.85 3.68
C LEU A 44 6.63 -2.05 4.62
N GLY A 45 5.46 -1.66 4.12
CA GLY A 45 4.44 -0.94 4.88
C GLY A 45 3.94 -1.74 6.07
N SER A 46 3.64 -3.03 5.91
CA SER A 46 3.18 -3.88 7.02
C SER A 46 4.25 -4.09 8.09
N VAL A 47 5.52 -4.30 7.71
CA VAL A 47 6.62 -4.37 8.68
C VAL A 47 6.75 -3.07 9.44
N LEU A 48 6.74 -1.93 8.73
CA LEU A 48 6.81 -0.62 9.37
C LEU A 48 5.62 -0.36 10.30
N THR A 49 4.40 -0.74 9.89
CA THR A 49 3.19 -0.64 10.73
C THR A 49 3.35 -1.43 12.03
N VAL A 50 3.83 -2.68 11.97
CA VAL A 50 4.06 -3.48 13.18
C VAL A 50 5.10 -2.84 14.09
N LEU A 51 6.22 -2.37 13.54
CA LEU A 51 7.28 -1.72 14.32
C LEU A 51 6.77 -0.44 14.99
N LEU A 52 6.02 0.39 14.26
CA LEU A 52 5.45 1.63 14.80
C LEU A 52 4.38 1.36 15.86
N LEU A 53 3.58 0.31 15.69
CA LEU A 53 2.56 -0.10 16.66
C LEU A 53 3.21 -0.56 17.97
N LEU A 54 4.32 -1.29 17.89
CA LEU A 54 5.09 -1.71 19.07
C LEU A 54 5.81 -0.53 19.74
N ALA A 55 6.42 0.37 18.95
CA ALA A 55 7.17 1.50 19.48
C ALA A 55 6.27 2.58 20.12
N ASN A 56 5.03 2.71 19.66
CA ASN A 56 4.08 3.73 20.10
C ASN A 56 2.82 3.10 20.71
N PHE A 57 2.98 1.97 21.42
CA PHE A 57 1.85 1.27 22.02
C PHE A 57 1.23 2.10 23.16
N GLN A 58 0.01 2.59 22.95
CA GLN A 58 -0.71 3.43 23.90
C GLN A 58 -2.10 2.85 24.22
N PRO A 59 -2.17 1.75 24.99
CA PRO A 59 -3.43 1.04 25.23
C PRO A 59 -4.45 1.82 26.06
N ALA A 60 -4.01 2.87 26.76
CA ALA A 60 -4.87 3.72 27.59
C ALA A 60 -5.56 4.83 26.79
N ASP A 61 -5.15 5.12 25.55
CA ASP A 61 -5.77 6.15 24.72
C ASP A 61 -6.88 5.54 23.83
N PRO A 62 -8.16 5.88 24.07
CA PRO A 62 -9.25 5.39 23.24
C PRO A 62 -9.10 5.79 21.77
N LEU A 63 -8.58 7.00 21.47
CA LEU A 63 -8.42 7.45 20.08
C LEU A 63 -7.42 6.58 19.34
N TYR A 64 -6.33 6.20 19.99
CA TYR A 64 -5.35 5.24 19.45
C TYR A 64 -6.01 3.89 19.12
N LEU A 65 -6.82 3.35 20.04
CA LEU A 65 -7.51 2.08 19.85
C LEU A 65 -8.56 2.12 18.74
N PHE A 66 -9.23 3.26 18.52
CA PHE A 66 -10.26 3.40 17.49
C PHE A 66 -9.71 3.77 16.10
N THR A 67 -8.53 4.38 16.03
CA THR A 67 -7.97 4.86 14.75
C THR A 67 -6.79 4.01 14.28
N ILE A 68 -5.77 3.83 15.11
CA ILE A 68 -4.50 3.20 14.71
C ILE A 68 -4.62 1.68 14.66
N VAL A 69 -5.25 1.06 15.66
CA VAL A 69 -5.39 -0.40 15.73
C VAL A 69 -6.20 -0.97 14.55
N PRO A 70 -7.38 -0.42 14.18
CA PRO A 70 -8.15 -0.95 13.06
C PRO A 70 -7.43 -0.77 11.72
N LEU A 71 -6.79 0.39 11.48
CA LEU A 71 -5.99 0.61 10.27
C LEU A 71 -4.81 -0.36 10.18
N SER A 72 -4.14 -0.60 11.30
CA SER A 72 -3.02 -1.56 11.36
C SER A 72 -3.50 -2.99 11.07
N ALA A 73 -4.62 -3.39 11.66
CA ALA A 73 -5.24 -4.70 11.39
C ALA A 73 -5.63 -4.84 9.91
N ILE A 74 -6.16 -3.78 9.29
CA ILE A 74 -6.47 -3.74 7.86
C ILE A 74 -5.21 -3.95 7.02
N ILE A 75 -4.10 -3.24 7.29
CA ILE A 75 -2.84 -3.40 6.54
C ILE A 75 -2.29 -4.84 6.68
N ILE A 76 -2.36 -5.42 7.87
CA ILE A 76 -1.95 -6.81 8.11
C ILE A 76 -2.85 -7.77 7.33
N ALA A 77 -4.17 -7.58 7.37
CA ALA A 77 -5.12 -8.39 6.60
C ALA A 77 -4.89 -8.28 5.08
N GLN A 78 -4.60 -7.07 4.57
CA GLN A 78 -4.21 -6.86 3.17
C GLN A 78 -2.97 -7.69 2.84
N THR A 79 -1.96 -7.67 3.71
CA THR A 79 -0.71 -8.41 3.51
C THR A 79 -0.94 -9.92 3.45
N VAL A 80 -1.75 -10.47 4.35
CA VAL A 80 -2.08 -11.91 4.37
C VAL A 80 -2.85 -12.31 3.12
N VAL A 81 -3.90 -11.56 2.76
CA VAL A 81 -4.73 -11.88 1.59
C VAL A 81 -3.94 -11.70 0.29
N ALA A 82 -3.17 -10.63 0.16
CA ALA A 82 -2.32 -10.39 -1.00
C ALA A 82 -1.22 -11.46 -1.12
N HIS A 83 -0.61 -11.87 -0.01
CA HIS A 83 0.37 -12.96 -0.02
C HIS A 83 -0.27 -14.29 -0.48
N ARG A 84 -1.47 -14.62 0.02
CA ARG A 84 -2.21 -15.80 -0.45
C ARG A 84 -2.61 -15.70 -1.93
N LEU A 85 -3.07 -14.53 -2.39
CA LEU A 85 -3.37 -14.27 -3.80
C LEU A 85 -2.13 -14.51 -4.66
N ARG A 86 -0.97 -14.00 -4.24
CA ARG A 86 0.30 -14.21 -4.94
C ARG A 86 0.69 -15.68 -5.05
N ARG A 87 0.52 -16.45 -3.96
CA ARG A 87 0.94 -17.86 -3.88
C ARG A 87 -0.02 -18.80 -4.61
N THR A 88 -1.32 -18.63 -4.41
CA THR A 88 -2.36 -19.51 -4.96
C THR A 88 -2.77 -19.12 -6.39
N ARG A 89 -2.61 -17.84 -6.73
CA ARG A 89 -3.11 -17.24 -7.98
C ARG A 89 -4.58 -17.55 -8.23
N ASP A 90 -5.33 -17.70 -7.15
CA ASP A 90 -6.76 -17.96 -7.21
C ASP A 90 -7.50 -16.60 -7.23
N PRO A 91 -8.29 -16.33 -8.28
CA PRO A 91 -9.05 -15.09 -8.40
C PRO A 91 -10.06 -14.90 -7.27
N ALA A 92 -10.45 -15.95 -6.54
CA ALA A 92 -11.30 -15.83 -5.35
C ALA A 92 -10.71 -14.88 -4.30
N TYR A 93 -9.38 -14.76 -4.21
CA TYR A 93 -8.71 -13.84 -3.27
C TYR A 93 -8.70 -12.37 -3.76
N LEU A 94 -9.09 -12.07 -5.00
CA LEU A 94 -9.25 -10.68 -5.46
C LEU A 94 -10.45 -10.00 -4.80
N ILE A 95 -11.54 -10.74 -4.56
CA ILE A 95 -12.75 -10.21 -3.92
C ILE A 95 -12.46 -9.73 -2.49
N PRO A 96 -11.90 -10.54 -1.58
CA PRO A 96 -11.56 -10.07 -0.24
C PRO A 96 -10.49 -8.97 -0.30
N LEU A 97 -9.51 -9.04 -1.20
CA LEU A 97 -8.51 -7.97 -1.33
C LEU A 97 -9.15 -6.62 -1.64
N ARG A 98 -10.09 -6.57 -2.60
CA ARG A 98 -10.84 -5.36 -2.95
C ARG A 98 -11.70 -4.86 -1.79
N ARG A 99 -12.36 -5.76 -1.05
CA ARG A 99 -13.14 -5.41 0.14
C ARG A 99 -12.27 -4.79 1.24
N ILE A 100 -11.08 -5.35 1.48
CA ILE A 100 -10.15 -4.82 2.48
C ILE A 100 -9.56 -3.48 2.00
N LEU A 101 -9.31 -3.28 0.70
CA LEU A 101 -8.91 -1.97 0.16
C LEU A 101 -10.01 -0.91 0.34
N TRP A 102 -11.28 -1.27 0.13
CA TRP A 102 -12.41 -0.40 0.46
C TRP A 102 -12.47 -0.06 1.94
N ALA A 103 -12.33 -1.05 2.82
CA ALA A 103 -12.29 -0.83 4.27
C ALA A 103 -11.15 0.12 4.65
N HIS A 104 -9.95 -0.08 4.07
CA HIS A 104 -8.82 0.83 4.27
C HIS A 104 -9.17 2.26 3.88
N LEU A 105 -9.75 2.47 2.70
CA LEU A 105 -10.15 3.80 2.24
C LEU A 105 -11.12 4.48 3.22
N VAL A 106 -12.15 3.76 3.65
CA VAL A 106 -13.17 4.29 4.58
C VAL A 106 -12.55 4.65 5.92
N PHE A 107 -11.75 3.75 6.52
CA PHE A 107 -11.11 4.01 7.81
C PHE A 107 -10.07 5.15 7.74
N ALA A 108 -9.35 5.28 6.62
CA ALA A 108 -8.42 6.38 6.42
C ALA A 108 -9.15 7.74 6.32
N ILE A 109 -10.31 7.79 5.65
CA ILE A 109 -11.15 9.00 5.61
C ILE A 109 -11.71 9.33 7.00
N ILE A 110 -12.20 8.33 7.73
CA ILE A 110 -12.69 8.53 9.11
C ILE A 110 -11.58 9.07 10.00
N LYS A 111 -10.36 8.53 9.89
CA LYS A 111 -9.21 9.02 10.65
C LYS A 111 -8.92 10.49 10.34
N ILE A 112 -8.84 10.88 9.06
CA ILE A 112 -8.66 12.29 8.67
C ILE A 112 -9.75 13.18 9.27
N ALA A 113 -11.02 12.73 9.24
CA ALA A 113 -12.12 13.50 9.79
C ALA A 113 -11.99 13.69 11.31
N ILE A 114 -11.50 12.68 12.04
CA ILE A 114 -11.19 12.78 13.47
C ILE A 114 -10.01 13.73 13.68
N ASP A 115 -8.88 13.47 13.03
CA ASP A 115 -7.64 14.20 13.23
C ASP A 115 -7.76 15.68 12.82
N SER A 116 -8.61 16.02 11.85
CA SER A 116 -8.89 17.41 11.48
C SER A 116 -9.46 18.25 12.63
N LYS A 117 -10.11 17.60 13.62
CA LYS A 117 -10.64 18.26 14.81
C LYS A 117 -9.64 18.33 15.97
N TYR A 118 -8.71 17.38 16.06
CA TYR A 118 -7.80 17.24 17.21
C TYR A 118 -6.37 17.71 16.92
N SER A 119 -5.88 17.59 15.68
CA SER A 119 -4.52 17.96 15.29
C SER A 119 -4.37 18.24 13.77
N PRO A 120 -4.19 19.52 13.38
CA PRO A 120 -4.00 19.90 11.98
C PRO A 120 -2.74 19.29 11.33
N ILE A 121 -1.66 19.07 12.10
CA ILE A 121 -0.41 18.49 11.60
C ILE A 121 -0.57 17.00 11.28
N ALA A 122 -1.30 16.26 12.13
CA ALA A 122 -1.60 14.84 11.90
C ALA A 122 -2.43 14.64 10.61
N THR A 123 -3.33 15.57 10.33
CA THR A 123 -4.21 15.57 9.14
C THR A 123 -3.41 15.54 7.83
N ILE A 124 -2.27 16.23 7.75
CA ILE A 124 -1.43 16.25 6.54
C ILE A 124 -0.76 14.90 6.30
N LEU A 125 -0.22 14.29 7.37
CA LEU A 125 0.41 12.97 7.30
C LEU A 125 -0.61 11.87 6.96
N ASP A 126 -1.84 12.01 7.45
CA ASP A 126 -2.94 11.10 7.15
C ASP A 126 -3.46 11.20 5.73
N GLY A 127 -3.36 12.39 5.13
CA GLY A 127 -3.65 12.58 3.70
C GLY A 127 -2.85 11.62 2.81
N ILE A 128 -1.60 11.33 3.17
CA ILE A 128 -0.76 10.36 2.47
C ILE A 128 -1.32 8.93 2.62
N GLY A 129 -1.88 8.61 3.78
CA GLY A 129 -2.52 7.32 4.06
C GLY A 129 -3.73 7.03 3.18
N VAL A 130 -4.47 8.06 2.73
CA VAL A 130 -5.61 7.90 1.81
C VAL A 130 -5.19 7.69 0.36
N ILE A 131 -4.06 8.27 -0.06
CA ILE A 131 -3.54 8.10 -1.43
C ILE A 131 -3.31 6.62 -1.73
N TRP A 132 -2.86 5.85 -0.73
CA TRP A 132 -2.59 4.43 -0.85
C TRP A 132 -3.80 3.61 -1.34
N PRO A 133 -4.90 3.48 -0.57
CA PRO A 133 -6.07 2.74 -1.04
C PRO A 133 -6.74 3.42 -2.24
N ALA A 134 -6.68 4.74 -2.37
CA ALA A 134 -7.24 5.46 -3.52
C ALA A 134 -6.54 5.13 -4.85
N LEU A 135 -5.23 4.87 -4.83
CA LEU A 135 -4.46 4.47 -6.02
C LEU A 135 -4.67 3.00 -6.35
N TRP A 136 -4.59 2.11 -5.35
CA TRP A 136 -4.57 0.67 -5.59
C TRP A 136 -5.95 0.07 -5.83
N LEU A 137 -6.99 0.62 -5.23
CA LEU A 137 -8.35 0.15 -5.44
C LEU A 137 -8.75 0.17 -6.94
N PRO A 138 -8.68 1.30 -7.68
CA PRO A 138 -9.01 1.30 -9.11
C PRO A 138 -8.04 0.42 -9.92
N TYR A 139 -6.77 0.33 -9.53
CA TYR A 139 -5.81 -0.58 -10.16
C TYR A 139 -6.27 -2.04 -10.10
N PHE A 140 -6.71 -2.53 -8.94
CA PHE A 140 -7.20 -3.91 -8.79
C PHE A 140 -8.54 -4.20 -9.49
N TYR A 141 -9.29 -3.17 -9.89
CA TYR A 141 -10.50 -3.32 -10.71
C TYR A 141 -10.23 -3.25 -12.21
N ARG A 142 -9.39 -2.32 -12.66
CA ARG A 142 -9.24 -1.97 -14.08
C ARG A 142 -7.95 -2.50 -14.74
N SER A 143 -6.95 -2.88 -13.95
CA SER A 143 -5.65 -3.28 -14.49
C SER A 143 -5.75 -4.54 -15.34
N VAL A 144 -5.43 -4.40 -16.63
CA VAL A 144 -5.30 -5.50 -17.59
C VAL A 144 -4.35 -6.57 -17.03
N ARG A 145 -3.22 -6.15 -16.46
CA ARG A 145 -2.23 -7.07 -15.86
C ARG A 145 -2.83 -7.90 -14.73
N VAL A 146 -3.61 -7.31 -13.82
CA VAL A 146 -4.25 -8.07 -12.72
C VAL A 146 -5.19 -9.14 -13.26
N GLY A 147 -5.98 -8.80 -14.29
CA GLY A 147 -6.86 -9.76 -14.97
C GLY A 147 -6.09 -10.90 -15.64
N HIS A 148 -5.02 -10.58 -16.36
CA HIS A 148 -4.20 -11.57 -17.06
C HIS A 148 -3.40 -12.48 -16.11
N VAL A 149 -2.87 -11.93 -15.02
CA VAL A 149 -2.08 -12.69 -14.03
C VAL A 149 -2.96 -13.61 -13.18
N PHE A 150 -4.12 -13.13 -12.69
CA PHE A 150 -4.90 -13.86 -11.70
C PHE A 150 -6.18 -14.51 -12.23
N VAL A 151 -6.81 -13.95 -13.26
CA VAL A 151 -8.08 -14.48 -13.80
C VAL A 151 -7.81 -15.39 -14.98
N ARG A 152 -7.12 -14.88 -16.00
CA ARG A 152 -6.87 -15.61 -17.26
C ARG A 152 -5.62 -16.50 -17.20
N LYS A 153 -4.70 -16.23 -16.25
CA LYS A 153 -3.44 -16.97 -16.04
C LYS A 153 -2.54 -17.00 -17.29
N ASP A 154 -2.67 -16.02 -18.18
CA ASP A 154 -1.96 -15.89 -19.47
C ASP A 154 -1.07 -14.64 -19.49
N TRP A 155 -0.32 -14.42 -18.40
CA TRP A 155 0.49 -13.22 -18.18
C TRP A 155 1.52 -12.94 -19.29
N MET A 156 1.95 -13.98 -20.03
CA MET A 156 2.90 -13.86 -21.15
C MET A 156 2.39 -12.92 -22.24
N ARG A 157 1.08 -12.90 -22.51
CA ARG A 157 0.48 -11.94 -23.47
C ARG A 157 0.70 -10.49 -23.06
N VAL A 158 0.71 -10.22 -21.75
CA VAL A 158 0.98 -8.86 -21.24
C VAL A 158 2.44 -8.47 -21.42
N ALA A 159 3.37 -9.43 -21.47
CA ALA A 159 4.77 -9.13 -21.74
C ALA A 159 5.00 -8.76 -23.22
N GLU A 160 4.26 -9.39 -24.13
CA GLU A 160 4.29 -9.10 -25.58
C GLU A 160 3.82 -7.67 -25.90
N PHE A 161 2.73 -7.20 -25.28
CA PHE A 161 2.24 -5.81 -25.46
C PHE A 161 3.19 -4.73 -24.90
N VAL A 162 4.23 -5.11 -24.15
CA VAL A 162 5.17 -4.19 -23.52
C VAL A 162 6.51 -4.14 -24.26
N THR A 163 6.70 -5.01 -25.27
CA THR A 163 7.88 -5.05 -26.14
C THR A 163 7.74 -4.26 -27.43
N ASP A 164 6.52 -3.91 -27.83
CA ASP A 164 6.21 -3.00 -28.94
C ASP A 164 6.12 -1.53 -28.45
#